data_AF-A0A1Q6E484-F1
#
_entry.id   AF-A0A1Q6E484-F1
#
_cell.length_a   1.000
_cell.length_b   1.000
_cell.length_c   1.000
_cell.angle_alpha   90.00
_cell.angle_beta   90.00
_cell.angle_gamma   90.00
#
_symmetry.space_group_name_H-M   'P 1'
#
loop_
_entity.id
_entity.type
_entity.pdbx_description
1 polymer ?
#
loop_
_entity_poly.entity_id
_entity_poly.type
_entity_poly.pdbx_seq_one_letter_code
_entity_poly.pdbx_strand_id
1 'polypeptide(L)'
;MDIQQLKYFLDVAQTEHMTRGAKRLNIAQPALSRSVSRLEHELGVSLFDREGRGLQLTDEGRLFQRKLIPLLNELDSICQEIKGVHAKNREVRVHLGAASHIAADAVASWMSAAPNRRISLSQTASRDTEPDVVVDAILAKRNLGTSMDMASVVVGVGPGFTAGKDCHAVVETMRGHTLGRTYYEGSALPNTAVPGLVGGFAGERVLRAPADGLFRGVCAIGDHVEEGQVVAYVGDAPVVAMLTGVLRGLIADGVRVSKGLKCGDVDPRGDACYCRLVSDKGLSVAGGVLEAILCLSGILGNRQ
;
A
#
# COMPACT_ATOMS: atom_id res chain seq x y z
N MET A 1 -16.65 18.71 24.50
CA MET A 1 -16.15 18.05 23.29
C MET A 1 -16.73 16.66 23.21
N ASP A 2 -17.37 16.32 22.10
CA ASP A 2 -17.96 15.01 21.82
C ASP A 2 -17.36 14.37 20.55
N ILE A 3 -17.51 13.06 20.38
CA ILE A 3 -16.92 12.31 19.25
C ILE A 3 -17.54 12.73 17.91
N GLN A 4 -18.80 13.16 17.89
CA GLN A 4 -19.50 13.59 16.68
C GLN A 4 -18.85 14.86 16.11
N GLN A 5 -18.52 15.82 16.97
CA GLN A 5 -17.79 17.06 16.63
C GLN A 5 -16.42 16.75 16.02
N LEU A 6 -15.70 15.77 16.58
CA LEU A 6 -14.39 15.33 16.08
C LEU A 6 -14.49 14.74 14.67
N LYS A 7 -15.50 13.88 14.43
CA LYS A 7 -15.78 13.29 13.12
C LYS A 7 -16.18 14.35 12.10
N TYR A 8 -17.01 15.31 12.51
CA TYR A 8 -17.43 16.44 11.69
C TYR A 8 -16.28 17.36 11.30
N PHE A 9 -15.36 17.65 12.23
CA PHE A 9 -14.13 18.37 11.93
C PHE A 9 -13.30 17.64 10.85
N LEU A 10 -13.05 16.34 11.01
CA LEU A 10 -12.26 15.56 10.04
C LEU A 10 -12.91 15.51 8.65
N ASP A 11 -14.24 15.44 8.59
CA ASP A 11 -14.99 15.46 7.34
C ASP A 11 -14.84 16.79 6.59
N VAL A 12 -14.94 17.90 7.32
CA VAL A 12 -14.75 19.25 6.77
C VAL A 12 -13.29 19.47 6.37
N ALA A 13 -12.34 18.98 7.16
CA ALA A 13 -10.91 19.04 6.86
C ALA A 13 -10.53 18.28 5.57
N GLN A 14 -11.20 17.17 5.26
CA GLN A 14 -10.98 16.42 4.01
C GLN A 14 -11.62 17.08 2.79
N THR A 15 -12.77 17.72 2.99
CA THR A 15 -13.54 18.29 1.89
C THR A 15 -13.15 19.73 1.57
N GLU A 16 -12.46 20.41 2.49
CA GLU A 16 -12.10 21.84 2.44
C GLU A 16 -13.31 22.75 2.11
N HIS A 17 -14.51 22.24 2.39
CA HIS A 17 -15.76 22.85 1.97
C HIS A 17 -16.91 22.41 2.90
N MET A 18 -17.39 23.36 3.70
CA MET A 18 -18.49 23.13 4.65
C MET A 18 -19.75 22.54 3.99
N THR A 19 -20.14 23.04 2.81
CA THR A 19 -21.34 22.56 2.08
C THR A 19 -21.16 21.15 1.52
N ARG A 20 -19.94 20.78 1.09
CA ARG A 20 -19.66 19.44 0.59
C ARG A 20 -19.62 18.42 1.73
N GLY A 21 -18.97 18.76 2.85
CA GLY A 21 -18.96 17.92 4.04
C GLY A 21 -20.37 17.66 4.58
N ALA A 22 -21.20 18.69 4.66
CA ALA A 22 -22.59 18.55 5.12
C ALA A 22 -23.41 17.58 4.23
N LYS A 23 -23.26 17.68 2.90
CA LYS A 23 -23.88 16.74 1.96
C LYS A 23 -23.35 15.31 2.15
N ARG A 24 -22.05 15.13 2.35
CA ARG A 24 -21.42 13.82 2.55
C ARG A 24 -21.90 13.15 3.83
N LEU A 25 -22.06 13.94 4.90
CA LEU A 25 -22.56 13.50 6.19
C LEU A 25 -24.10 13.37 6.26
N ASN A 26 -24.80 13.73 5.18
CA ASN A 26 -26.26 13.77 5.12
C ASN A 26 -26.90 14.60 6.25
N ILE A 27 -26.34 15.79 6.52
CA ILE A 27 -26.84 16.74 7.52
C ILE A 27 -26.99 18.13 6.94
N ALA A 28 -27.76 18.99 7.61
CA ALA A 28 -27.87 20.39 7.25
C ALA A 28 -26.54 21.13 7.47
N GLN A 29 -26.11 21.94 6.50
CA GLN A 29 -24.87 22.74 6.59
C GLN A 29 -24.80 23.65 7.83
N PRO A 30 -25.88 24.30 8.30
CA PRO A 30 -25.86 25.03 9.57
C PRO A 30 -25.62 24.15 10.82
N ALA A 31 -25.97 22.86 10.77
CA ALA A 31 -25.67 21.94 11.88
C ALA A 31 -24.17 21.61 11.92
N LEU A 32 -23.58 21.32 10.77
CA LEU A 32 -22.14 21.06 10.65
C LEU A 32 -21.31 22.29 11.06
N SER A 33 -21.66 23.47 10.55
CA SER A 33 -20.96 24.72 10.89
C SER A 33 -21.05 25.02 12.38
N ARG A 34 -22.21 24.87 13.02
CA ARG A 34 -22.37 25.08 14.47
C ARG A 34 -21.54 24.09 15.29
N SER A 35 -21.46 22.84 14.83
CA SER A 35 -20.68 21.82 15.51
C SER A 35 -19.18 22.11 15.47
N VAL A 36 -18.66 22.52 14.30
CA VAL A 36 -17.26 22.91 14.12
C VAL A 36 -16.93 24.17 14.93
N SER A 37 -17.76 25.21 14.87
CA SER A 37 -17.53 26.43 15.65
C SER A 37 -17.59 26.20 17.16
N ARG A 38 -18.43 25.26 17.63
CA ARG A 38 -18.44 24.86 19.03
C ARG A 38 -17.14 24.15 19.43
N LEU A 39 -16.61 23.29 18.57
CA LEU A 39 -15.33 22.62 18.79
C LEU A 39 -14.18 23.63 18.88
N GLU A 40 -14.11 24.59 17.95
CA GLU A 40 -13.12 25.68 17.98
C GLU A 40 -13.23 26.51 19.27
N HIS A 41 -14.46 26.81 19.69
CA HIS A 41 -14.70 27.55 20.93
C HIS A 41 -14.24 26.77 22.17
N GLU A 42 -14.50 25.47 22.24
CA GLU A 42 -14.06 24.62 23.35
C GLU A 42 -12.54 24.44 23.40
N LEU A 43 -11.87 24.44 22.25
CA LEU A 43 -10.41 24.37 22.15
C LEU A 43 -9.73 25.73 22.32
N GLY A 44 -10.49 26.83 22.24
CA GLY A 44 -9.97 28.21 22.34
C GLY A 44 -9.13 28.65 21.14
N VAL A 45 -9.15 27.92 20.03
CA VAL A 45 -8.37 28.18 18.82
C VAL A 45 -9.21 27.95 17.56
N SER A 46 -8.92 28.73 16.50
CA SER A 46 -9.50 28.49 15.18
C SER A 46 -8.78 27.31 14.52
N LEU A 47 -9.55 26.32 14.06
CA LEU A 47 -9.02 25.16 13.35
C LEU A 47 -9.09 25.36 11.83
N PHE A 48 -9.96 26.27 11.37
CA PHE A 48 -10.09 26.63 9.97
C PHE A 48 -9.87 28.13 9.73
N ASP A 49 -9.24 28.44 8.60
CA ASP A 49 -9.14 29.78 8.05
C ASP A 49 -10.02 29.90 6.80
N ARG A 50 -10.56 31.10 6.59
CA ARG A 50 -11.37 31.50 5.45
C ARG A 50 -10.57 32.47 4.58
N GLU A 51 -9.45 32.02 4.05
CA GLU A 51 -8.74 32.78 3.02
C GLU A 51 -9.41 32.60 1.64
N GLY A 52 -9.88 33.71 1.07
CA GLY A 52 -10.49 33.75 -0.26
C GLY A 52 -11.85 33.04 -0.35
N ARG A 53 -12.02 32.14 -1.33
CA ARG A 53 -13.27 31.37 -1.56
C ARG A 53 -13.24 29.95 -0.96
N GLY A 54 -12.17 29.59 -0.25
CA GLY A 54 -11.93 28.25 0.28
C GLY A 54 -11.97 28.19 1.82
N LEU A 55 -12.07 26.98 2.36
CA LEU A 55 -11.92 26.71 3.78
C LEU A 55 -10.68 25.83 3.96
N GLN A 56 -9.65 26.33 4.63
CA GLN A 56 -8.39 25.59 4.84
C GLN A 56 -8.12 25.39 6.32
N LEU A 57 -7.30 24.40 6.66
CA LEU A 57 -6.84 24.21 8.03
C LEU A 57 -5.82 25.28 8.43
N THR A 58 -5.90 25.76 9.66
CA THR A 58 -4.80 26.47 10.34
C THR A 58 -3.68 25.51 10.72
N ASP A 59 -2.56 26.01 11.26
CA ASP A 59 -1.50 25.15 11.78
C ASP A 59 -1.97 24.34 12.99
N GLU A 60 -2.81 24.94 13.83
CA GLU A 60 -3.52 24.28 14.93
C GLU A 60 -4.47 23.21 14.39
N GLY A 61 -5.23 23.51 13.32
CA GLY A 61 -6.09 22.56 12.62
C GLY A 61 -5.33 21.36 12.07
N ARG A 62 -4.16 21.58 11.45
CA ARG A 62 -3.28 20.52 10.96
C ARG A 62 -2.71 19.67 12.10
N LEU A 63 -2.27 20.29 13.20
CA LEU A 63 -1.79 19.58 14.38
C LEU A 63 -2.90 18.73 15.01
N PHE A 64 -4.09 19.31 15.16
CA PHE A 64 -5.25 18.65 15.72
C PHE A 64 -5.65 17.44 14.87
N GLN A 65 -5.72 17.59 13.54
CA GLN A 65 -5.98 16.49 12.61
C GLN A 65 -4.96 15.35 12.75
N ARG A 66 -3.65 15.66 12.77
CA ARG A 66 -2.58 14.65 12.91
C ARG A 66 -2.68 13.86 14.21
N LYS A 67 -3.08 14.50 15.31
CA LYS A 67 -3.23 13.85 16.62
C LYS A 67 -4.56 13.10 16.76
N LEU A 68 -5.62 13.60 16.13
CA LEU A 68 -6.96 13.07 16.26
C LEU A 68 -7.19 11.78 15.45
N ILE A 69 -6.61 11.67 14.25
CA ILE A 69 -6.80 10.49 13.38
C ILE A 69 -6.37 9.19 14.08
N PRO A 70 -5.15 9.09 14.67
CA PRO A 70 -4.74 7.87 15.38
C PRO A 70 -5.65 7.52 16.56
N LEU A 71 -6.10 8.52 17.32
CA LEU A 71 -6.95 8.31 18.50
C LEU A 71 -8.34 7.76 18.14
N LEU A 72 -8.96 8.27 17.08
CA LEU A 72 -10.26 7.74 16.63
C LEU A 72 -10.13 6.33 16.07
N ASN A 73 -9.03 6.03 15.37
CA ASN A 73 -8.75 4.67 14.91
C ASN A 73 -8.56 3.69 16.08
N GLU A 74 -7.85 4.10 17.13
CA GLU A 74 -7.66 3.31 18.34
C GLU A 74 -9.00 3.06 19.06
N LEU A 75 -9.84 4.09 19.17
CA LEU A 75 -11.18 3.95 19.76
C LEU A 75 -12.08 3.01 18.95
N ASP A 76 -12.04 3.09 17.62
CA ASP A 76 -12.78 2.20 16.74
C ASP A 76 -12.26 0.74 16.88
N SER A 77 -10.94 0.54 17.00
CA SER A 77 -10.32 -0.76 17.29
C SER A 77 -10.82 -1.36 18.60
N ILE A 78 -10.83 -0.58 19.69
CA ILE A 78 -11.33 -1.03 21.00
C ILE A 78 -12.80 -1.43 20.91
N CYS A 79 -13.64 -0.61 20.25
CA CYS A 79 -15.05 -0.92 20.08
C CYS A 79 -15.27 -2.20 19.26
N GLN A 80 -14.39 -2.47 18.31
CA GLN A 80 -14.41 -3.65 17.46
C GLN A 80 -13.92 -4.88 18.23
N GLU A 81 -12.84 -4.78 19.00
CA GLU A 81 -12.33 -5.84 19.90
C GLU A 81 -13.42 -6.30 20.88
N ILE A 82 -14.12 -5.36 21.53
CA ILE A 82 -15.21 -5.66 22.45
C ILE A 82 -16.37 -6.38 21.74
N LYS A 83 -16.71 -5.97 20.51
CA LYS A 83 -17.74 -6.64 19.68
C LYS A 83 -17.27 -7.99 19.13
N GLY A 84 -15.97 -8.16 18.91
CA GLY A 84 -15.30 -9.35 18.38
C GLY A 84 -15.22 -10.50 19.38
N VAL A 85 -15.36 -10.25 20.69
CA VAL A 85 -15.37 -11.29 21.75
C VAL A 85 -16.43 -12.38 21.51
N HIS A 86 -17.48 -12.12 20.73
CA HIS A 86 -18.54 -13.10 20.42
C HIS A 86 -18.38 -13.84 19.07
N ALA A 87 -17.46 -13.43 18.18
CA ALA A 87 -17.21 -14.12 16.92
C ALA A 87 -15.92 -14.96 17.04
N LYS A 88 -16.03 -16.29 16.91
CA LYS A 88 -14.91 -17.24 17.00
C LYS A 88 -13.64 -16.73 16.29
N ASN A 89 -12.66 -16.32 17.10
CA ASN A 89 -11.31 -15.96 16.70
C ASN A 89 -10.65 -17.12 15.93
N ARG A 90 -10.60 -17.04 14.61
CA ARG A 90 -9.66 -17.83 13.78
C ARG A 90 -8.59 -16.87 13.25
N GLU A 91 -7.35 -17.12 13.63
CA GLU A 91 -6.18 -16.46 13.03
C GLU A 91 -6.10 -16.84 11.55
N VAL A 92 -5.86 -15.86 10.68
CA VAL A 92 -5.70 -16.07 9.23
C VAL A 92 -4.24 -15.87 8.87
N ARG A 93 -3.59 -16.93 8.38
CA ARG A 93 -2.16 -16.93 8.02
C ARG A 93 -1.99 -16.63 6.55
N VAL A 94 -1.24 -15.58 6.25
CA VAL A 94 -0.93 -15.12 4.90
C VAL A 94 0.55 -15.30 4.61
N HIS A 95 0.86 -16.02 3.55
CA HIS A 95 2.23 -16.11 3.03
C HIS A 95 2.42 -15.16 1.84
N LEU A 96 3.47 -14.33 1.89
CA LEU A 96 3.85 -13.40 0.84
C LEU A 96 5.16 -13.87 0.18
N GLY A 97 5.06 -14.44 -1.03
CA GLY A 97 6.19 -15.12 -1.71
C GLY A 97 7.35 -14.20 -2.15
N ALA A 98 7.13 -12.88 -2.17
CA ALA A 98 8.19 -11.89 -2.36
C ALA A 98 7.78 -10.54 -1.76
N ALA A 99 8.68 -9.93 -0.98
CA ALA A 99 8.51 -8.60 -0.41
C ALA A 99 8.58 -7.52 -1.49
N SER A 100 7.53 -7.39 -2.30
CA SER A 100 7.20 -6.10 -2.89
C SER A 100 6.38 -5.31 -1.86
N HIS A 101 6.69 -4.02 -1.67
CA HIS A 101 5.90 -3.13 -0.81
C HIS A 101 4.38 -3.30 -1.06
N ILE A 102 4.02 -3.52 -2.33
CA ILE A 102 2.67 -3.80 -2.83
C ILE A 102 1.93 -4.89 -2.03
N ALA A 103 2.57 -6.01 -1.71
CA ALA A 103 1.93 -7.14 -1.03
C ALA A 103 1.82 -6.91 0.50
N ALA A 104 2.84 -6.30 1.10
CA ALA A 104 2.79 -5.92 2.52
C ALA A 104 1.74 -4.84 2.78
N ASP A 105 1.61 -3.88 1.87
CA ASP A 105 0.63 -2.80 1.93
C ASP A 105 -0.80 -3.30 1.69
N ALA A 106 -0.97 -4.32 0.84
CA ALA A 106 -2.25 -5.01 0.65
C ALA A 106 -2.75 -5.65 1.95
N VAL A 107 -1.86 -6.31 2.66
CA VAL A 107 -2.22 -6.91 3.95
C VAL A 107 -2.39 -5.84 5.02
N ALA A 108 -1.62 -4.75 5.01
CA ALA A 108 -1.85 -3.61 5.92
C ALA A 108 -3.23 -2.97 5.71
N SER A 109 -3.64 -2.79 4.45
CA SER A 109 -4.99 -2.34 4.10
C SER A 109 -6.06 -3.34 4.55
N TRP A 110 -5.80 -4.65 4.40
CA TRP A 110 -6.70 -5.68 4.91
C TRP A 110 -6.81 -5.69 6.44
N MET A 111 -5.69 -5.56 7.15
CA MET A 111 -5.66 -5.45 8.62
C MET A 111 -6.49 -4.26 9.09
N SER A 112 -6.46 -3.14 8.35
CA SER A 112 -7.30 -1.97 8.62
C SER A 112 -8.78 -2.21 8.28
N ALA A 113 -9.10 -3.01 7.27
CA ALA A 113 -10.48 -3.27 6.82
C ALA A 113 -11.14 -4.46 7.54
N ALA A 114 -10.36 -5.36 8.14
CA ALA A 114 -10.81 -6.53 8.90
C ALA A 114 -10.17 -6.60 10.32
N PRO A 115 -10.32 -5.55 11.15
CA PRO A 115 -9.66 -5.42 12.47
C PRO A 115 -10.05 -6.50 13.50
N ASN A 116 -11.17 -7.20 13.28
CA ASN A 116 -11.65 -8.29 14.12
C ASN A 116 -11.00 -9.67 13.81
N ARG A 117 -9.98 -9.73 12.96
CA ARG A 117 -9.27 -10.97 12.63
C ARG A 117 -7.80 -10.83 12.91
N ARG A 118 -7.24 -11.78 13.66
CA ARG A 118 -5.80 -11.89 13.86
C ARG A 118 -5.17 -12.35 12.53
N ILE A 119 -4.43 -11.47 11.86
CA ILE A 119 -3.74 -11.80 10.61
C ILE A 119 -2.26 -12.02 10.93
N SER A 120 -1.74 -13.18 10.57
CA SER A 120 -0.31 -13.51 10.71
C SER A 120 0.34 -13.47 9.34
N LEU A 121 1.37 -12.64 9.21
CA LEU A 121 2.13 -12.43 7.98
C LEU A 121 3.44 -13.20 8.04
N SER A 122 3.70 -14.04 7.03
CA SER A 122 5.01 -14.67 6.85
C SER A 122 5.57 -14.34 5.47
N GLN A 123 6.82 -13.89 5.42
CA GLN A 123 7.58 -13.71 4.17
C GLN A 123 8.56 -14.85 3.93
N THR A 124 8.87 -15.63 4.96
CA THR A 124 9.69 -16.83 4.86
C THR A 124 8.75 -18.03 4.87
N ALA A 125 8.98 -18.99 3.97
CA ALA A 125 8.29 -20.27 4.00
C ALA A 125 8.67 -20.99 5.30
N SER A 126 7.88 -20.77 6.34
CA SER A 126 7.87 -21.58 7.56
C SER A 126 7.33 -22.96 7.15
N ARG A 127 8.17 -24.00 7.23
CA ARG A 127 7.73 -25.39 6.96
C ARG A 127 6.76 -25.90 8.03
N ASP A 128 6.59 -25.18 9.13
CA ASP A 128 5.87 -25.66 10.31
C ASP A 128 4.38 -25.24 10.32
N THR A 129 3.93 -24.45 9.34
CA THR A 129 2.54 -23.96 9.30
C THR A 129 2.01 -23.77 7.87
N GLU A 130 0.97 -24.51 7.49
CA GLU A 130 0.24 -24.30 6.24
C GLU A 130 -0.53 -22.96 6.25
N PRO A 131 -0.39 -22.10 5.22
CA PRO A 131 -1.11 -20.84 5.15
C PRO A 131 -2.58 -21.02 4.73
N ASP A 132 -3.47 -20.16 5.23
CA ASP A 132 -4.85 -20.07 4.77
C ASP A 132 -4.96 -19.34 3.42
N VAL A 133 -4.03 -18.39 3.21
CA VAL A 133 -3.93 -17.57 2.00
C VAL A 133 -2.46 -17.48 1.54
N VAL A 134 -2.22 -17.69 0.26
CA VAL A 134 -0.94 -17.40 -0.40
C VAL A 134 -1.14 -16.25 -1.38
N VAL A 135 -0.31 -15.22 -1.28
CA VAL A 135 -0.23 -14.14 -2.28
C VAL A 135 1.18 -14.16 -2.86
N ASP A 136 1.28 -14.49 -4.14
CA ASP A 136 2.55 -14.51 -4.84
C ASP A 136 2.72 -13.26 -5.71
N ALA A 137 3.54 -12.33 -5.23
CA ALA A 137 3.93 -11.10 -5.92
C ALA A 137 5.37 -11.16 -6.45
N ILE A 138 5.73 -12.29 -7.06
CA ILE A 138 7.08 -12.55 -7.53
C ILE A 138 7.66 -11.47 -8.47
N LEU A 139 8.91 -11.10 -8.21
CA LEU A 139 9.63 -10.15 -9.06
C LEU A 139 10.08 -10.77 -10.39
N ALA A 140 10.19 -12.10 -10.46
CA ALA A 140 10.67 -12.84 -11.63
C ALA A 140 9.76 -12.75 -12.87
N LYS A 141 8.51 -12.27 -12.71
CA LYS A 141 7.50 -12.16 -13.79
C LYS A 141 7.19 -13.49 -14.49
N ARG A 142 7.43 -14.60 -13.79
CA ARG A 142 7.15 -15.98 -14.18
C ARG A 142 6.87 -16.78 -12.91
N ASN A 143 5.97 -17.75 -12.99
CA ASN A 143 5.73 -18.70 -11.92
C ASN A 143 7.00 -19.55 -11.68
N LEU A 144 7.45 -19.65 -10.43
CA LEU A 144 8.60 -20.48 -10.01
C LEU A 144 8.20 -21.73 -9.21
N GLY A 145 6.91 -22.03 -9.11
CA GLY A 145 6.42 -23.21 -8.41
C GLY A 145 5.10 -23.01 -7.68
N THR A 146 4.51 -21.81 -7.72
CA THR A 146 3.22 -21.50 -7.11
C THR A 146 2.10 -22.29 -7.74
N SER A 147 1.26 -22.88 -6.89
CA SER A 147 0.17 -23.77 -7.29
C SER A 147 -1.03 -23.60 -6.36
N MET A 148 -2.22 -23.98 -6.85
CA MET A 148 -3.49 -23.79 -6.15
C MET A 148 -3.61 -24.61 -4.85
N ASP A 149 -2.83 -25.68 -4.68
CA ASP A 149 -2.81 -26.53 -3.49
C ASP A 149 -2.00 -25.95 -2.33
N MET A 150 -1.31 -24.82 -2.52
CA MET A 150 -0.52 -24.18 -1.46
C MET A 150 -1.35 -23.54 -0.34
N ALA A 151 -2.62 -23.23 -0.59
CA ALA A 151 -3.55 -22.66 0.39
C ALA A 151 -5.01 -22.75 -0.11
N SER A 152 -5.97 -22.54 0.79
CA SER A 152 -7.40 -22.42 0.41
C SER A 152 -7.65 -21.24 -0.53
N VAL A 153 -6.83 -20.19 -0.47
CA VAL A 153 -6.84 -19.06 -1.39
C VAL A 153 -5.41 -18.83 -1.87
N VAL A 154 -5.22 -18.77 -3.19
CA VAL A 154 -3.91 -18.54 -3.82
C VAL A 154 -4.11 -17.43 -4.85
N VAL A 155 -3.41 -16.31 -4.69
CA VAL A 155 -3.51 -15.14 -5.55
C VAL A 155 -2.17 -14.88 -6.21
N GLY A 156 -2.12 -14.96 -7.54
CA GLY A 156 -0.98 -14.52 -8.32
C GLY A 156 -1.06 -13.03 -8.60
N VAL A 157 0.06 -12.30 -8.52
CA VAL A 157 0.09 -10.85 -8.73
C VAL A 157 0.97 -10.51 -9.93
N GLY A 158 0.33 -10.10 -11.02
CA GLY A 158 0.97 -9.67 -12.25
C GLY A 158 1.29 -10.81 -13.23
N PRO A 159 2.15 -10.56 -14.23
CA PRO A 159 2.43 -11.51 -15.30
C PRO A 159 3.15 -12.74 -14.78
N GLY A 160 2.90 -13.87 -15.45
CA GLY A 160 3.49 -15.16 -15.11
C GLY A 160 2.56 -16.11 -14.37
N PHE A 161 1.35 -15.67 -14.03
CA PHE A 161 0.30 -16.49 -13.41
C PHE A 161 -0.96 -16.55 -14.28
N THR A 162 -1.68 -17.66 -14.16
CA THR A 162 -2.96 -17.91 -14.82
C THR A 162 -3.97 -18.38 -13.78
N ALA A 163 -5.07 -17.65 -13.63
CA ALA A 163 -6.18 -18.02 -12.77
C ALA A 163 -6.86 -19.29 -13.31
N GLY A 164 -7.16 -20.23 -12.42
CA GLY A 164 -7.69 -21.56 -12.77
C GLY A 164 -6.62 -22.59 -13.17
N LYS A 165 -5.34 -22.20 -13.20
CA LYS A 165 -4.22 -23.12 -13.46
C LYS A 165 -3.14 -23.04 -12.39
N ASP A 166 -2.58 -21.85 -12.19
CA ASP A 166 -1.49 -21.62 -11.23
C ASP A 166 -2.04 -21.17 -9.87
N CYS A 167 -3.16 -20.45 -9.87
CA CYS A 167 -3.73 -19.79 -8.69
C CYS A 167 -5.26 -19.63 -8.84
N HIS A 168 -5.93 -19.29 -7.75
CA HIS A 168 -7.38 -19.06 -7.71
C HIS A 168 -7.80 -17.72 -8.31
N ALA A 169 -6.92 -16.72 -8.27
CA ALA A 169 -7.13 -15.41 -8.89
C ALA A 169 -5.79 -14.77 -9.29
N VAL A 170 -5.83 -13.93 -10.32
CA VAL A 170 -4.69 -13.12 -10.79
C VAL A 170 -5.02 -11.64 -10.69
N VAL A 171 -4.14 -10.84 -10.11
CA VAL A 171 -4.30 -9.37 -10.03
C VAL A 171 -3.45 -8.68 -11.08
N GLU A 172 -4.06 -7.79 -11.85
CA GLU A 172 -3.38 -6.99 -12.88
C GLU A 172 -2.40 -5.99 -12.26
N THR A 173 -1.19 -5.91 -12.83
CA THR A 173 -0.15 -4.98 -12.38
C THR A 173 0.32 -4.02 -13.47
N MET A 174 -0.17 -4.16 -14.71
CA MET A 174 0.09 -3.22 -15.79
C MET A 174 -0.65 -1.91 -15.53
N ARG A 175 0.02 -0.77 -15.75
CA ARG A 175 -0.63 0.54 -15.67
C ARG A 175 -1.60 0.69 -16.85
N GLY A 176 -2.80 1.15 -16.60
CA GLY A 176 -3.86 1.30 -17.60
C GLY A 176 -5.24 1.20 -16.95
N HIS A 177 -6.26 1.00 -17.78
CA HIS A 177 -7.66 0.91 -17.33
C HIS A 177 -7.96 -0.29 -16.43
N THR A 178 -7.10 -1.29 -16.42
CA THR A 178 -7.29 -2.54 -15.68
C THR A 178 -6.35 -2.70 -14.49
N LEU A 179 -5.53 -1.69 -14.16
CA LEU A 179 -4.60 -1.77 -13.03
C LEU A 179 -5.31 -2.14 -11.72
N GLY A 180 -4.85 -3.21 -11.06
CA GLY A 180 -5.44 -3.69 -9.82
C GLY A 180 -6.72 -4.52 -9.99
N ARG A 181 -7.21 -4.73 -11.22
CA ARG A 181 -8.34 -5.62 -11.48
C ARG A 181 -7.96 -7.06 -11.15
N THR A 182 -8.89 -7.76 -10.50
CA THR A 182 -8.78 -9.20 -10.22
C THR A 182 -9.45 -9.99 -11.32
N TYR A 183 -8.73 -10.98 -11.85
CA TYR A 183 -9.20 -11.97 -12.80
C TYR A 183 -9.34 -13.33 -12.11
N TYR A 184 -10.50 -13.96 -12.27
CA TYR A 184 -10.77 -15.32 -11.77
C TYR A 184 -10.58 -16.38 -12.86
N GLU A 185 -10.41 -15.95 -14.11
CA GLU A 185 -10.02 -16.77 -15.25
C GLU A 185 -9.02 -15.99 -16.11
N GLY A 186 -8.02 -16.69 -16.67
CA GLY A 186 -7.00 -16.09 -17.54
C GLY A 186 -5.82 -15.47 -16.79
N SER A 187 -5.04 -14.64 -17.48
CA SER A 187 -3.75 -14.10 -17.00
C SER A 187 -3.72 -12.57 -17.05
N ALA A 188 -2.87 -11.97 -16.21
CA ALA A 188 -2.52 -10.56 -16.34
C ALA A 188 -1.79 -10.27 -17.66
N LEU A 189 -1.79 -9.00 -18.06
CA LEU A 189 -1.08 -8.57 -19.27
C LEU A 189 0.42 -8.93 -19.20
N PRO A 190 1.04 -9.34 -20.33
CA PRO A 190 2.45 -9.66 -20.38
C PRO A 190 3.36 -8.53 -19.88
N ASN A 191 4.50 -8.89 -19.29
CA ASN A 191 5.49 -7.91 -18.86
C ASN A 191 6.04 -7.14 -20.07
N THR A 192 5.85 -5.83 -20.11
CA THR A 192 6.38 -4.96 -21.17
C THR A 192 7.86 -4.62 -20.97
N ALA A 193 8.45 -4.93 -19.81
CA ALA A 193 9.80 -4.54 -19.39
C ALA A 193 10.08 -3.02 -19.33
N VAL A 194 9.11 -2.19 -19.72
CA VAL A 194 9.17 -0.72 -19.67
C VAL A 194 8.64 -0.23 -18.32
N PRO A 195 9.46 0.44 -17.50
CA PRO A 195 9.01 1.02 -16.24
C PRO A 195 8.03 2.18 -16.49
N GLY A 196 7.03 2.33 -15.62
CA GLY A 196 6.16 3.51 -15.65
C GLY A 196 6.88 4.77 -15.19
N LEU A 197 6.41 5.90 -15.72
CA LEU A 197 6.92 7.25 -15.43
C LEU A 197 6.75 7.61 -13.94
N VAL A 198 7.77 8.25 -13.37
CA VAL A 198 7.76 8.93 -12.06
C VAL A 198 8.51 10.24 -12.23
N GLY A 199 7.87 11.37 -11.95
CA GLY A 199 8.49 12.69 -12.12
C GLY A 199 8.98 12.97 -13.55
N GLY A 200 8.40 12.31 -14.57
CA GLY A 200 8.83 12.43 -15.97
C GLY A 200 9.88 11.40 -16.42
N PHE A 201 10.43 10.59 -15.52
CA PHE A 201 11.47 9.60 -15.81
C PHE A 201 10.93 8.16 -15.78
N ALA A 202 11.42 7.29 -16.67
CA ALA A 202 10.95 5.92 -16.79
C ALA A 202 12.05 4.91 -16.48
N GLY A 203 12.91 4.61 -17.46
CA GLY A 203 13.95 3.58 -17.36
C GLY A 203 15.14 4.03 -16.53
N GLU A 204 15.47 5.32 -16.61
CA GLU A 204 16.60 5.98 -15.98
C GLU A 204 16.54 5.86 -14.46
N ARG A 205 15.33 5.87 -13.90
CA ARG A 205 15.14 5.75 -12.45
C ARG A 205 15.42 4.34 -11.91
N VAL A 206 15.53 3.32 -12.77
CA VAL A 206 15.64 1.92 -12.37
C VAL A 206 17.10 1.48 -12.35
N LEU A 207 17.56 1.05 -11.17
CA LEU A 207 18.88 0.47 -11.00
C LEU A 207 18.87 -0.99 -11.47
N ARG A 208 19.86 -1.36 -12.28
CA ARG A 208 20.02 -2.72 -12.82
C ARG A 208 21.39 -3.26 -12.50
N ALA A 209 21.44 -4.56 -12.20
CA ALA A 209 22.69 -5.26 -11.94
C ALA A 209 23.60 -5.23 -13.19
N PRO A 210 24.84 -4.73 -13.11
CA PRO A 210 25.75 -4.65 -14.25
C PRO A 210 26.34 -6.01 -14.65
N ALA A 211 26.35 -6.98 -13.74
CA ALA A 211 26.90 -8.32 -13.90
C ALA A 211 26.10 -9.34 -13.08
N ASP A 212 26.44 -10.62 -13.22
CA ASP A 212 25.98 -11.68 -12.32
C ASP A 212 26.82 -11.67 -11.05
N GLY A 213 26.21 -11.81 -9.87
CA GLY A 213 26.97 -11.81 -8.61
C GLY A 213 26.14 -11.64 -7.36
N LEU A 214 26.82 -11.50 -6.22
CA LEU A 214 26.19 -11.16 -4.94
C LEU A 214 25.99 -9.64 -4.84
N PHE A 215 24.78 -9.24 -4.47
CA PHE A 215 24.43 -7.83 -4.27
C PHE A 215 24.88 -7.34 -2.89
N ARG A 216 25.44 -6.12 -2.84
CA ARG A 216 25.83 -5.41 -1.62
C ARG A 216 25.54 -3.92 -1.75
N GLY A 217 24.60 -3.40 -0.97
CA GLY A 217 24.30 -1.98 -0.88
C GLY A 217 25.43 -1.18 -0.24
N VAL A 218 25.64 0.05 -0.70
CA VAL A 218 26.48 1.05 -0.02
C VAL A 218 25.70 2.30 0.39
N CYS A 219 24.52 2.51 -0.20
CA CYS A 219 23.52 3.47 0.26
C CYS A 219 22.30 2.74 0.84
N ALA A 220 21.53 3.45 1.66
CA ALA A 220 20.28 2.97 2.25
C ALA A 220 19.05 3.58 1.56
N ILE A 221 17.91 2.88 1.65
CA ILE A 221 16.62 3.43 1.23
C ILE A 221 16.32 4.69 2.05
N GLY A 222 16.00 5.79 1.37
CA GLY A 222 15.80 7.11 1.96
C GLY A 222 16.98 8.05 1.78
N ASP A 223 18.16 7.55 1.40
CA ASP A 223 19.31 8.39 1.11
C ASP A 223 19.09 9.21 -0.15
N HIS A 224 19.56 10.46 -0.12
CA HIS A 224 19.69 11.27 -1.32
C HIS A 224 20.94 10.82 -2.08
N VAL A 225 20.82 10.64 -3.39
CA VAL A 225 21.90 10.18 -4.26
C VAL A 225 22.03 11.12 -5.45
N GLU A 226 23.27 11.35 -5.88
CA GLU A 226 23.59 12.12 -7.08
C GLU A 226 23.76 11.22 -8.31
N GLU A 227 23.48 11.75 -9.50
CA GLU A 227 23.78 11.05 -10.75
C GLU A 227 25.27 10.66 -10.81
N GLY A 228 25.54 9.40 -11.17
CA GLY A 228 26.87 8.81 -11.19
C GLY A 228 27.37 8.29 -9.83
N GLN A 229 26.67 8.56 -8.73
CA GLN A 229 27.04 8.03 -7.41
C GLN A 229 26.89 6.51 -7.38
N VAL A 230 27.88 5.83 -6.79
CA VAL A 230 27.80 4.38 -6.53
C VAL A 230 26.84 4.13 -5.36
N VAL A 231 25.80 3.34 -5.59
CA VAL A 231 24.75 3.04 -4.61
C VAL A 231 24.79 1.59 -4.11
N ALA A 232 25.38 0.69 -4.90
CA ALA A 232 25.60 -0.71 -4.54
C ALA A 232 26.73 -1.33 -5.38
N TYR A 233 27.07 -2.58 -5.07
CA TYR A 233 27.96 -3.43 -5.84
C TYR A 233 27.29 -4.76 -6.16
N VAL A 234 27.65 -5.34 -7.31
CA VAL A 234 27.38 -6.74 -7.64
C VAL A 234 28.72 -7.43 -7.86
N GLY A 235 29.17 -8.22 -6.88
CA GLY A 235 30.58 -8.60 -6.79
C GLY A 235 31.44 -7.33 -6.66
N ASP A 236 32.36 -7.12 -7.61
CA ASP A 236 33.20 -5.92 -7.70
C ASP A 236 32.64 -4.85 -8.65
N ALA A 237 31.56 -5.13 -9.37
CA ALA A 237 31.00 -4.23 -10.37
C ALA A 237 30.07 -3.18 -9.71
N PRO A 238 30.31 -1.86 -9.91
CA PRO A 238 29.51 -0.81 -9.28
C PRO A 238 28.14 -0.67 -9.93
N VAL A 239 27.10 -0.54 -9.10
CA VAL A 239 25.77 -0.08 -9.48
C VAL A 239 25.73 1.42 -9.22
N VAL A 240 25.53 2.21 -10.27
CA VAL A 240 25.49 3.69 -10.18
C VAL A 240 24.08 4.22 -10.37
N ALA A 241 23.76 5.32 -9.67
CA ALA A 241 22.54 6.07 -9.91
C ALA A 241 22.61 6.76 -11.28
N MET A 242 21.55 6.62 -12.08
CA MET A 242 21.47 7.24 -13.42
C MET A 242 20.73 8.58 -13.41
N LEU A 243 20.32 9.04 -12.22
CA LEU A 243 19.73 10.37 -11.99
C LEU A 243 19.87 10.75 -10.52
N THR A 244 19.81 12.05 -10.24
CA THR A 244 19.76 12.60 -8.88
C THR A 244 18.36 12.45 -8.27
N GLY A 245 18.28 12.05 -7.00
CA GLY A 245 17.02 11.93 -6.28
C GLY A 245 17.15 11.13 -4.98
N VAL A 246 16.06 10.50 -4.53
CA VAL A 246 16.07 9.66 -3.32
C VAL A 246 16.05 8.18 -3.68
N LEU A 247 16.95 7.39 -3.10
CA LEU A 247 16.94 5.93 -3.25
C LEU A 247 15.69 5.35 -2.57
N ARG A 248 14.75 4.79 -3.34
CA ARG A 248 13.46 4.32 -2.82
C ARG A 248 13.35 2.80 -2.71
N GLY A 249 14.08 2.08 -3.56
CA GLY A 249 14.10 0.63 -3.55
C GLY A 249 15.51 0.10 -3.70
N LEU A 250 15.83 -0.97 -2.96
CA LEU A 250 17.08 -1.70 -3.06
C LEU A 250 16.83 -3.18 -2.71
N ILE A 251 17.46 -4.10 -3.44
CA ILE A 251 17.48 -5.52 -3.07
C ILE A 251 18.31 -5.68 -1.79
N ALA A 252 17.96 -6.67 -0.97
CA ALA A 252 18.69 -7.00 0.25
C ALA A 252 20.12 -7.50 -0.05
N ASP A 253 21.03 -7.22 0.88
CA ASP A 253 22.41 -7.70 0.81
C ASP A 253 22.49 -9.24 0.79
N GLY A 254 23.48 -9.75 0.07
CA GLY A 254 23.72 -11.20 -0.05
C GLY A 254 22.81 -11.92 -1.03
N VAL A 255 21.84 -11.24 -1.66
CA VAL A 255 21.03 -11.82 -2.74
C VAL A 255 21.87 -11.99 -4.00
N ARG A 256 21.82 -13.18 -4.61
CA ARG A 256 22.44 -13.43 -5.91
C ARG A 256 21.55 -12.88 -7.03
N VAL A 257 22.11 -11.99 -7.84
CA VAL A 257 21.42 -11.33 -8.94
C VAL A 257 22.07 -11.69 -10.28
N SER A 258 21.30 -11.61 -11.36
CA SER A 258 21.78 -11.74 -12.73
C SER A 258 21.87 -10.37 -13.42
N LYS A 259 22.74 -10.25 -14.42
CA LYS A 259 22.91 -9.05 -15.23
C LYS A 259 21.57 -8.58 -15.80
N GLY A 260 21.30 -7.29 -15.63
CA GLY A 260 20.07 -6.63 -16.08
C GLY A 260 18.89 -6.77 -15.11
N LEU A 261 18.99 -7.60 -14.07
CA LEU A 261 17.96 -7.69 -13.02
C LEU A 261 17.78 -6.32 -12.36
N LYS A 262 16.53 -5.88 -12.20
CA LYS A 262 16.23 -4.68 -11.41
C LYS A 262 16.67 -4.92 -9.97
N CYS A 263 17.62 -4.12 -9.48
CA CYS A 263 18.14 -4.21 -8.12
C CYS A 263 17.78 -3.01 -7.24
N GLY A 264 17.12 -2.00 -7.78
CA GLY A 264 16.62 -0.86 -7.02
C GLY A 264 15.95 0.19 -7.89
N ASP A 265 15.54 1.31 -7.29
CA ASP A 265 15.10 2.50 -8.01
C ASP A 265 15.27 3.79 -7.20
N VAL A 266 15.53 4.87 -7.93
CA VAL A 266 15.64 6.25 -7.43
C VAL A 266 14.34 6.99 -7.75
N ASP A 267 13.83 7.77 -6.82
CA ASP A 267 12.68 8.66 -7.02
C ASP A 267 13.20 10.07 -7.35
N PRO A 268 13.05 10.55 -8.60
CA PRO A 268 13.61 11.82 -9.07
C PRO A 268 12.94 13.05 -8.42
N ARG A 269 11.84 12.87 -7.69
CA ARG A 269 11.15 13.97 -7.01
C ARG A 269 11.86 14.43 -5.73
N GLY A 270 12.86 13.67 -5.25
CA GLY A 270 13.72 14.07 -4.14
C GLY A 270 13.07 14.04 -2.75
N ASP A 271 11.80 13.66 -2.63
CA ASP A 271 11.10 13.62 -1.34
C ASP A 271 11.25 12.26 -0.64
N ALA A 272 12.07 12.23 0.40
CA ALA A 272 12.32 11.03 1.19
C ALA A 272 11.08 10.53 1.97
N CYS A 273 10.04 11.35 2.15
CA CYS A 273 8.80 10.90 2.76
C CYS A 273 8.12 9.80 1.94
N TYR A 274 8.33 9.80 0.61
CA TYR A 274 7.75 8.81 -0.29
C TYR A 274 8.28 7.39 -0.06
N CYS A 275 9.45 7.22 0.57
CA CYS A 275 9.92 5.90 1.00
C CYS A 275 9.02 5.26 2.07
N ARG A 276 8.21 6.08 2.77
CA ARG A 276 7.26 5.64 3.80
C ARG A 276 5.81 5.60 3.30
N LEU A 277 5.57 5.96 2.03
CA LEU A 277 4.23 5.98 1.44
C LEU A 277 4.08 4.88 0.39
N VAL A 278 2.87 4.32 0.33
CA VAL A 278 2.46 3.37 -0.70
C VAL A 278 2.18 4.14 -2.00
N SER A 279 2.71 3.67 -3.12
CA SER A 279 2.37 4.25 -4.42
C SER A 279 0.92 3.97 -4.81
N ASP A 280 0.30 4.82 -5.62
CA ASP A 280 -1.05 4.59 -6.16
C ASP A 280 -1.17 3.22 -6.83
N LYS A 281 -0.12 2.79 -7.54
CA LYS A 281 -0.05 1.46 -8.14
C LYS A 281 -0.12 0.36 -7.08
N GLY A 282 0.65 0.53 -6.00
CA GLY A 282 0.64 -0.38 -4.86
C GLY A 282 -0.74 -0.48 -4.25
N LEU A 283 -1.41 0.66 -4.02
CA LEU A 283 -2.77 0.72 -3.50
C LEU A 283 -3.79 0.03 -4.42
N SER A 284 -3.72 0.25 -5.73
CA SER A 284 -4.64 -0.41 -6.68
C SER A 284 -4.45 -1.93 -6.69
N VAL A 285 -3.21 -2.41 -6.74
CA VAL A 285 -2.92 -3.85 -6.74
C VAL A 285 -3.31 -4.47 -5.39
N ALA A 286 -3.04 -3.77 -4.29
CA ALA A 286 -3.47 -4.15 -2.96
C ALA A 286 -4.99 -4.32 -2.85
N GLY A 287 -5.75 -3.37 -3.42
CA GLY A 287 -7.21 -3.45 -3.50
C GLY A 287 -7.69 -4.71 -4.22
N GLY A 288 -7.07 -5.05 -5.36
CA GLY A 288 -7.39 -6.28 -6.10
C GLY A 288 -7.09 -7.56 -5.32
N VAL A 289 -5.94 -7.62 -4.64
CA VAL A 289 -5.58 -8.76 -3.79
C VAL A 289 -6.60 -8.92 -2.66
N LEU A 290 -6.96 -7.82 -1.99
CA LEU A 290 -7.97 -7.84 -0.93
C LEU A 290 -9.33 -8.30 -1.47
N GLU A 291 -9.76 -7.78 -2.62
CA GLU A 291 -11.00 -8.22 -3.28
C GLU A 291 -10.99 -9.73 -3.54
N ALA A 292 -9.89 -10.26 -4.09
CA ALA A 292 -9.72 -11.68 -4.38
C ALA A 292 -9.86 -12.52 -3.10
N ILE A 293 -9.17 -12.14 -2.03
CA ILE A 293 -9.20 -12.84 -0.75
C ILE A 293 -10.62 -12.84 -0.18
N LEU A 294 -11.27 -11.69 -0.14
CA LEU A 294 -12.61 -11.57 0.44
C LEU A 294 -13.68 -12.32 -0.36
N CYS A 295 -13.56 -12.34 -1.70
CA CYS A 295 -14.45 -13.07 -2.58
C CYS A 295 -14.25 -14.58 -2.44
N LEU A 296 -13.01 -15.07 -2.51
CA LEU A 296 -12.69 -16.50 -2.46
C LEU A 296 -12.85 -17.10 -1.05
N SER A 297 -12.75 -16.29 0.01
CA SER A 297 -13.05 -16.72 1.38
C SER A 297 -14.56 -16.69 1.73
N GLY A 298 -15.42 -16.28 0.79
CA GLY A 298 -16.87 -16.22 0.98
C GLY A 298 -17.37 -15.09 1.89
N ILE A 299 -16.52 -14.09 2.18
CA ILE A 299 -16.88 -12.93 3.03
C ILE A 299 -17.68 -11.90 2.23
N LEU A 300 -17.26 -11.64 1.00
CA LEU A 300 -18.10 -10.96 0.02
C LEU A 300 -18.96 -12.06 -0.60
N GLY A 301 -20.25 -12.11 -0.25
CA GLY A 301 -21.17 -13.09 -0.83
C GLY A 301 -21.05 -13.12 -2.36
N ASN A 302 -21.20 -14.31 -2.96
CA ASN A 302 -21.01 -14.56 -4.39
C ASN A 302 -21.59 -13.42 -5.24
N ARG A 303 -20.72 -12.67 -5.93
CA ARG A 303 -21.16 -11.81 -7.02
C ARG A 303 -21.61 -12.72 -8.15
N GLN A 304 -22.92 -12.83 -8.33
CA GLN A 304 -23.53 -13.30 -9.59
C GLN A 304 -23.26 -12.28 -10.69
#